data_AF-A0A327UH96-F1
#
_entry.id   AF-A0A327UH96-F1
#
_cell.length_a   1.000
_cell.length_b   1.000
_cell.length_c   1.000
_cell.angle_alpha   90.00
_cell.angle_beta   90.00
_cell.angle_gamma   90.00
#
_symmetry.space_group_name_H-M   'P 1'
#
loop_
_entity.id
_entity.type
_entity.pdbx_description
1 polymer ?
#
loop_
_entity_poly.entity_id
_entity_poly.type
_entity_poly.pdbx_seq_one_letter_code
_entity_poly.pdbx_strand_id
1 'polypeptide(L)'
;MSSESQHPATEPESDEPEHNAGAPQGPWCAVPGAEGTRARPDGLAVPGEPAPAEEPAHGDDSAHGEDSGAPGEHGEEGRRYADAAMPITPPTHRVERSIRAKTGAKVVAGIDEVGRGAWAGPVTVCAAVTGLRRPPEGLTDSKLLTVKRRTELAEALHGWVSAHALGHASSEEIDELGMTAALRLAALRALEALPVRPDAVILDGKHDYLGMPWQVRTVIKGDQSCVSVAAASVLAKVRRDALMAELGADHSDFCFADNAGYPSPVHKTALQAFGPTPYHRMSWAFMDALPRWQHLKRTRALPDEETPPAEQMGFF
;
A
#
# COMPACT_ATOMS: atom_id res chain seq x y z
N MET A 1 56.43 -47.75 -12.58
CA MET A 1 56.96 -47.48 -11.23
C MET A 1 56.38 -46.14 -10.83
N SER A 2 55.48 -45.93 -9.88
CA SER A 2 54.63 -46.65 -8.93
C SER A 2 53.79 -45.47 -8.36
N SER A 3 52.56 -45.51 -7.89
CA SER A 3 51.51 -46.49 -7.67
C SER A 3 50.33 -45.62 -7.17
N GLU A 4 49.11 -46.02 -7.50
CA GLU A 4 47.87 -45.53 -6.90
C GLU A 4 47.90 -45.42 -5.38
N SER A 5 47.10 -44.50 -4.84
CA SER A 5 46.41 -44.69 -3.56
C SER A 5 45.07 -43.96 -3.58
N GLN A 6 44.01 -44.70 -3.88
CA GLN A 6 42.62 -44.38 -3.51
C GLN A 6 42.42 -44.65 -2.02
N HIS A 7 41.57 -43.84 -1.38
CA HIS A 7 40.83 -44.24 -0.18
C HIS A 7 39.48 -43.50 -0.13
N PRO A 8 38.47 -44.04 0.60
CA PRO A 8 37.10 -44.16 0.11
C PRO A 8 36.10 -43.26 0.85
N ALA A 9 34.87 -43.27 0.34
CA ALA A 9 33.69 -42.66 0.96
C ALA A 9 33.35 -43.24 2.34
N THR A 10 32.78 -42.41 3.22
CA THR A 10 31.72 -42.77 4.17
C THR A 10 31.21 -41.49 4.87
N GLU A 11 29.93 -41.19 4.65
CA GLU A 11 29.14 -40.30 5.52
C GLU A 11 28.95 -40.96 6.90
N PRO A 12 28.66 -40.15 7.91
CA PRO A 12 27.43 -40.44 8.65
C PRO A 12 26.52 -39.22 8.75
N GLU A 13 25.29 -39.44 8.33
CA GLU A 13 24.04 -38.96 8.93
C GLU A 13 24.21 -38.49 10.37
N SER A 14 23.85 -37.23 10.63
CA SER A 14 23.43 -36.78 11.95
C SER A 14 22.11 -36.03 11.80
N ASP A 15 21.04 -36.76 12.06
CA ASP A 15 19.73 -36.27 12.46
C ASP A 15 19.86 -35.18 13.54
N GLU A 16 19.31 -34.00 13.28
CA GLU A 16 18.79 -33.11 14.33
C GLU A 16 17.58 -32.31 13.83
N PRO A 17 16.65 -31.97 14.71
CA PRO A 17 15.23 -32.20 14.48
C PRO A 17 14.49 -31.00 13.88
N GLU A 18 13.44 -31.33 13.14
CA GLU A 18 12.35 -30.43 12.79
C GLU A 18 11.74 -29.80 14.06
N HIS A 19 12.11 -28.54 14.31
CA HIS A 19 11.27 -27.66 15.11
C HIS A 19 10.48 -26.74 14.18
N ASN A 20 9.29 -27.23 13.86
CA ASN A 20 8.12 -26.48 13.46
C ASN A 20 7.80 -25.42 14.52
N ALA A 21 8.49 -24.27 14.44
CA ALA A 21 8.12 -23.07 15.16
C ALA A 21 7.01 -22.38 14.36
N GLY A 22 5.77 -22.64 14.76
CA GLY A 22 4.59 -21.96 14.25
C GLY A 22 4.81 -20.44 14.29
N ALA A 23 4.54 -19.79 13.16
CA ALA A 23 4.51 -18.34 13.08
C ALA A 23 3.57 -17.80 14.19
N PRO A 24 3.99 -16.80 14.99
CA PRO A 24 3.09 -16.18 15.94
C PRO A 24 2.00 -15.47 15.14
N GLN A 25 0.78 -15.98 15.24
CA GLN A 25 -0.41 -15.23 14.86
C GLN A 25 -0.47 -14.06 15.85
N GLY A 26 -0.01 -12.89 15.41
CA GLY A 26 -0.18 -11.65 16.16
C GLY A 26 -1.67 -11.43 16.47
N PRO A 27 -2.00 -10.75 17.59
CA PRO A 27 -3.39 -10.56 17.96
C PRO A 27 -4.08 -9.76 16.86
N TRP A 28 -5.19 -10.32 16.35
CA TRP A 28 -6.11 -9.59 15.49
C TRP A 28 -6.51 -8.31 16.22
N CYS A 29 -6.28 -7.17 15.58
CA CYS A 29 -6.67 -5.88 16.14
C CYS A 29 -8.19 -5.85 16.36
N ALA A 30 -8.60 -6.02 17.62
CA ALA A 30 -9.99 -5.83 18.01
C ALA A 30 -10.35 -4.35 17.87
N VAL A 31 -11.58 -4.08 17.44
CA VAL A 31 -12.15 -2.74 17.55
C VAL A 31 -12.06 -2.33 19.03
N PRO A 32 -11.47 -1.18 19.39
CA PRO A 32 -11.42 -0.76 20.77
C PRO A 32 -12.84 -0.69 21.33
N GLY A 33 -13.18 -1.66 22.19
CA GLY A 33 -14.33 -1.58 23.07
C GLY A 33 -14.06 -0.47 24.08
N ALA A 34 -15.03 0.41 24.27
CA ALA A 34 -14.93 1.49 25.24
C ALA A 34 -14.88 0.92 26.67
N GLU A 35 -13.71 0.51 27.14
CA GLU A 35 -13.45 0.21 28.55
C GLU A 35 -11.93 0.07 28.81
N GLY A 36 -11.40 0.94 29.67
CA GLY A 36 -10.03 0.83 30.20
C GLY A 36 -9.12 2.01 29.88
N THR A 37 -9.23 3.09 30.67
CA THR A 37 -8.28 4.20 30.70
C THR A 37 -6.88 3.72 31.08
N ARG A 38 -5.95 3.66 30.11
CA ARG A 38 -4.50 3.70 30.41
C ARG A 38 -4.10 5.16 30.61
N ALA A 39 -3.88 5.53 31.87
CA ALA A 39 -3.26 6.80 32.22
C ALA A 39 -1.80 6.84 31.73
N ARG A 40 -1.41 7.89 31.01
CA ARG A 40 0.00 8.30 30.90
C ARG A 40 0.30 9.34 31.99
N PRO A 41 1.53 9.37 32.53
CA PRO A 41 1.94 10.40 33.46
C PRO A 41 2.23 11.66 32.66
N ASP A 42 1.43 12.70 32.88
CA ASP A 42 1.90 14.07 33.06
C ASP A 42 0.68 14.98 33.26
N GLY A 43 0.69 15.67 34.39
CA GLY A 43 -0.47 16.37 34.93
C GLY A 43 -0.81 17.63 34.16
N LEU A 44 -2.07 17.71 33.71
CA LEU A 44 -2.89 18.92 33.80
C LEU A 44 -4.34 18.48 34.02
N ALA A 45 -4.89 18.85 35.17
CA ALA A 45 -6.26 18.56 35.56
C ALA A 45 -7.25 19.36 34.71
N VAL A 46 -8.27 18.69 34.17
CA VAL A 46 -9.43 19.32 33.53
C VAL A 46 -10.62 19.21 34.50
N PRO A 47 -11.37 20.29 34.79
CA PRO A 47 -12.51 20.22 35.69
C PRO A 47 -13.68 19.51 35.03
N GLY A 48 -14.39 18.68 35.80
CA GLY A 48 -15.46 17.80 35.34
C GLY A 48 -16.72 18.53 34.90
N GLU A 49 -17.30 18.03 33.81
CA GLU A 49 -18.66 18.37 33.35
C GLU A 49 -19.69 17.39 33.96
N PRO A 50 -20.90 17.86 34.29
CA PRO A 50 -21.93 17.04 34.94
C PRO A 50 -22.67 16.14 33.95
N ALA A 51 -23.12 14.99 34.48
CA ALA A 51 -23.89 13.98 33.76
C ALA A 51 -25.22 14.51 33.21
N PRO A 52 -25.71 14.01 32.05
CA PRO A 52 -27.04 14.36 31.55
C PRO A 52 -28.13 13.57 32.28
N ALA A 53 -29.27 14.24 32.48
CA ALA A 53 -30.48 13.75 33.11
C ALA A 53 -31.29 12.81 32.21
N GLU A 54 -31.95 11.82 32.83
CA GLU A 54 -32.85 10.85 32.20
C GLU A 54 -34.29 11.37 32.03
N GLU A 55 -35.00 10.66 31.13
CA GLU A 55 -36.46 10.38 31.05
C GLU A 55 -37.37 11.20 30.10
N PRO A 56 -38.52 10.64 29.62
CA PRO A 56 -39.02 9.24 29.71
C PRO A 56 -39.49 8.62 28.37
N ALA A 57 -39.78 7.33 28.46
CA ALA A 57 -40.39 6.46 27.45
C ALA A 57 -41.89 6.80 27.19
N HIS A 58 -42.33 6.55 25.95
CA HIS A 58 -43.74 6.34 25.61
C HIS A 58 -43.87 5.03 24.81
N GLY A 59 -44.79 4.18 25.27
CA GLY A 59 -45.01 2.82 24.81
C GLY A 59 -45.97 2.64 23.65
N ASP A 60 -45.81 1.47 23.05
CA ASP A 60 -46.80 0.46 22.63
C ASP A 60 -48.14 0.89 22.00
N ASP A 61 -48.40 0.35 20.79
CA ASP A 61 -49.56 -0.55 20.60
C ASP A 61 -49.41 -1.44 19.33
N SER A 62 -49.38 -2.76 19.57
CA SER A 62 -50.10 -3.89 18.93
C SER A 62 -50.84 -3.65 17.59
N ALA A 63 -50.98 -4.58 16.61
CA ALA A 63 -51.14 -6.03 16.72
C ALA A 63 -51.21 -6.76 15.34
N HIS A 64 -51.02 -8.10 15.41
CA HIS A 64 -51.64 -9.21 14.66
C HIS A 64 -51.23 -9.61 13.24
N GLY A 65 -50.90 -10.91 13.12
CA GLY A 65 -50.93 -11.68 11.89
C GLY A 65 -50.15 -13.00 11.98
N GLU A 66 -50.64 -13.96 12.78
CA GLU A 66 -50.21 -15.36 12.74
C GLU A 66 -50.72 -16.04 11.46
N ASP A 67 -49.88 -16.85 10.79
CA ASP A 67 -50.34 -18.09 10.16
C ASP A 67 -49.23 -19.15 10.13
N SER A 68 -49.70 -20.37 10.31
CA SER A 68 -49.06 -21.63 10.64
C SER A 68 -48.84 -22.53 9.41
N GLY A 69 -47.91 -23.49 9.47
CA GLY A 69 -48.07 -24.74 8.72
C GLY A 69 -46.86 -25.35 7.99
N ALA A 70 -46.05 -26.12 8.74
CA ALA A 70 -45.45 -27.42 8.41
C ALA A 70 -44.32 -27.59 7.35
N PRO A 71 -43.44 -28.60 7.51
CA PRO A 71 -42.11 -28.65 6.89
C PRO A 71 -42.06 -29.53 5.62
N GLY A 72 -41.34 -29.06 4.60
CA GLY A 72 -41.06 -29.79 3.37
C GLY A 72 -39.62 -30.31 3.33
N GLU A 73 -39.49 -31.61 3.14
CA GLU A 73 -38.28 -32.41 3.02
C GLU A 73 -37.37 -32.05 1.82
N HIS A 74 -36.07 -32.19 2.06
CA HIS A 74 -35.00 -32.62 1.16
C HIS A 74 -34.95 -32.08 -0.30
N GLY A 75 -34.03 -31.15 -0.51
CA GLY A 75 -33.42 -30.85 -1.81
C GLY A 75 -31.96 -30.45 -1.63
N GLU A 76 -31.08 -31.44 -1.55
CA GLU A 76 -29.63 -31.28 -1.71
C GLU A 76 -29.33 -30.77 -3.13
N GLU A 77 -29.32 -29.46 -3.35
CA GLU A 77 -28.69 -28.86 -4.53
C GLU A 77 -28.10 -27.48 -4.20
N GLY A 78 -27.36 -27.42 -3.09
CA GLY A 78 -26.42 -26.34 -2.80
C GLY A 78 -25.20 -26.45 -3.73
N ARG A 79 -25.36 -26.06 -4.99
CA ARG A 79 -24.26 -25.95 -5.96
C ARG A 79 -23.16 -25.09 -5.36
N ARG A 80 -22.03 -25.75 -5.10
CA ARG A 80 -20.72 -25.16 -4.84
C ARG A 80 -20.42 -24.09 -5.90
N TYR A 81 -20.70 -22.83 -5.59
CA TYR A 81 -19.96 -21.72 -6.17
C TYR A 81 -18.63 -21.64 -5.43
N ALA A 82 -17.75 -22.59 -5.73
CA ALA A 82 -16.33 -22.33 -5.52
C ALA A 82 -15.98 -21.16 -6.43
N ASP A 83 -15.58 -20.06 -5.81
CA ASP A 83 -15.12 -18.83 -6.41
C ASP A 83 -13.99 -19.13 -7.42
N ALA A 84 -14.36 -19.39 -8.66
CA ALA A 84 -13.43 -19.65 -9.74
C ALA A 84 -12.81 -18.30 -10.13
N ALA A 85 -11.80 -17.89 -9.37
CA ALA A 85 -10.98 -16.72 -9.67
C ALA A 85 -10.55 -16.80 -11.14
N MET A 86 -10.94 -15.80 -11.93
CA MET A 86 -10.58 -15.72 -13.34
C MET A 86 -9.05 -15.85 -13.48
N PRO A 87 -8.55 -16.62 -14.47
CA PRO A 87 -7.12 -16.81 -14.63
C PRO A 87 -6.43 -15.47 -14.86
N ILE A 88 -5.52 -15.11 -13.94
CA ILE A 88 -4.72 -13.89 -14.02
C ILE A 88 -3.89 -13.96 -15.28
N THR A 89 -4.09 -12.99 -16.18
CA THR A 89 -3.27 -12.89 -17.40
C THR A 89 -1.90 -12.32 -17.03
N PRO A 90 -0.79 -13.02 -17.34
CA PRO A 90 0.54 -12.51 -17.01
C PRO A 90 0.89 -11.25 -17.83
N PRO A 91 1.61 -10.28 -17.22
CA PRO A 91 2.10 -9.12 -17.94
C PRO A 91 3.16 -9.53 -18.97
N THR A 92 3.34 -8.69 -20.00
CA THR A 92 4.31 -8.94 -21.06
C THR A 92 5.25 -7.77 -21.25
N HIS A 93 6.38 -7.99 -21.92
CA HIS A 93 7.33 -6.94 -22.27
C HIS A 93 6.94 -6.14 -23.53
N ARG A 94 5.65 -6.12 -23.92
CA ARG A 94 5.21 -5.53 -25.19
C ARG A 94 5.47 -4.02 -25.22
N VAL A 95 5.21 -3.32 -24.12
CA VAL A 95 5.37 -1.87 -24.03
C VAL A 95 6.85 -1.52 -23.96
N GLU A 96 7.61 -2.19 -23.11
CA GLU A 96 9.07 -2.03 -22.97
C GLU A 96 9.76 -2.21 -24.32
N ARG A 97 9.44 -3.29 -25.06
CA ARG A 97 9.97 -3.53 -26.40
C ARG A 97 9.58 -2.44 -27.39
N SER A 98 8.33 -1.95 -27.34
CA SER A 98 7.88 -0.89 -28.25
C SER A 98 8.63 0.42 -28.02
N ILE A 99 8.88 0.79 -26.76
CA ILE A 99 9.64 1.99 -26.41
C ILE A 99 11.07 1.87 -26.93
N ARG A 100 11.76 0.77 -26.61
CA ARG A 100 13.15 0.53 -27.08
C ARG A 100 13.25 0.59 -28.60
N ALA A 101 12.32 -0.04 -29.31
CA ALA A 101 12.33 -0.07 -30.78
C ALA A 101 12.06 1.30 -31.42
N LYS A 102 11.18 2.13 -30.83
CA LYS A 102 10.78 3.43 -31.39
C LYS A 102 11.72 4.57 -31.04
N THR A 103 12.38 4.50 -29.88
CA THR A 103 13.15 5.62 -29.33
C THR A 103 14.65 5.34 -29.25
N GLY A 104 15.07 4.07 -29.36
CA GLY A 104 16.45 3.67 -29.11
C GLY A 104 16.82 3.58 -27.63
N ALA A 105 15.87 3.76 -26.71
CA ALA A 105 16.08 3.63 -25.28
C ALA A 105 16.77 2.29 -24.93
N LYS A 106 17.81 2.34 -24.10
CA LYS A 106 18.54 1.18 -23.62
C LYS A 106 18.00 0.73 -22.27
N VAL A 107 17.70 1.69 -21.39
CA VAL A 107 17.17 1.48 -20.06
C VAL A 107 15.73 2.02 -20.00
N VAL A 108 14.79 1.12 -19.72
CA VAL A 108 13.38 1.45 -19.50
C VAL A 108 13.01 1.04 -18.08
N ALA A 109 12.50 1.98 -17.29
CA ALA A 109 11.99 1.73 -15.95
C ALA A 109 10.46 1.71 -15.95
N GLY A 110 9.87 0.73 -15.26
CA GLY A 110 8.46 0.77 -14.89
C GLY A 110 8.31 1.39 -13.51
N ILE A 111 7.26 2.19 -13.32
CA ILE A 111 6.96 2.88 -12.07
C ILE A 111 5.52 2.60 -11.67
N ASP A 112 5.33 2.30 -10.39
CA ASP A 112 4.03 2.24 -9.75
C ASP A 112 4.07 2.82 -8.33
N GLU A 113 2.91 3.26 -7.84
CA GLU A 113 2.74 3.87 -6.52
C GLU A 113 1.79 3.12 -5.59
N VAL A 114 2.04 3.25 -4.30
CA VAL A 114 1.18 2.72 -3.23
C VAL A 114 0.96 3.79 -2.16
N GLY A 115 -0.23 3.79 -1.57
CA GLY A 115 -0.57 4.70 -0.48
C GLY A 115 -1.26 5.98 -0.90
N ARG A 116 -1.60 6.15 -2.18
CA ARG A 116 -2.27 7.36 -2.66
C ARG A 116 -3.54 7.69 -1.86
N GLY A 117 -4.36 6.68 -1.51
CA GLY A 117 -5.62 6.85 -0.78
C GLY A 117 -5.56 6.66 0.75
N ALA A 118 -4.37 6.46 1.33
CA ALA A 118 -4.24 6.28 2.77
C ALA A 118 -4.49 7.60 3.53
N TRP A 119 -4.99 7.53 4.76
CA TRP A 119 -5.09 8.68 5.66
C TRP A 119 -3.80 8.92 6.44
N ALA A 120 -3.00 7.86 6.65
CA ALA A 120 -1.72 7.94 7.34
C ALA A 120 -0.57 7.33 6.52
N GLY A 121 0.63 7.81 6.81
CA GLY A 121 1.89 7.38 6.23
C GLY A 121 2.16 7.92 4.83
N PRO A 122 3.34 7.58 4.29
CA PRO A 122 3.83 8.14 3.04
C PRO A 122 3.05 7.61 1.82
N VAL A 123 3.15 8.34 0.72
CA VAL A 123 3.03 7.75 -0.61
C VAL A 123 4.39 7.18 -0.98
N THR A 124 4.42 5.96 -1.49
CA THR A 124 5.65 5.25 -1.86
C THR A 124 5.60 4.91 -3.34
N VAL A 125 6.68 5.20 -4.06
CA VAL A 125 6.86 4.88 -5.46
C VAL A 125 8.05 3.95 -5.61
N CYS A 126 7.92 2.91 -6.42
CA CYS A 126 9.06 2.10 -6.84
C CYS A 126 9.34 2.35 -8.32
N ALA A 127 10.61 2.47 -8.68
CA ALA A 127 11.08 2.38 -10.05
C ALA A 127 11.83 1.06 -10.24
N ALA A 128 11.47 0.27 -11.26
CA ALA A 128 12.05 -1.05 -11.50
C ALA A 128 12.52 -1.23 -12.96
N VAL A 129 13.73 -1.75 -13.12
CA VAL A 129 14.35 -2.07 -14.42
C VAL A 129 14.56 -3.58 -14.49
N THR A 130 13.99 -4.23 -15.50
CA THR A 130 13.93 -5.71 -15.57
C THR A 130 14.80 -6.34 -16.66
N GLY A 131 15.33 -5.54 -17.59
CA GLY A 131 16.21 -6.03 -18.66
C GLY A 131 15.56 -6.98 -19.66
N LEU A 132 14.22 -6.96 -19.80
CA LEU A 132 13.44 -7.86 -20.68
C LEU A 132 13.57 -9.36 -20.39
N ARG A 133 14.02 -9.74 -19.19
CA ARG A 133 14.12 -11.13 -18.76
C ARG A 133 12.74 -11.77 -18.64
N ARG A 134 12.65 -13.10 -18.72
CA ARG A 134 11.39 -13.80 -18.43
C ARG A 134 10.96 -13.49 -16.99
N PRO A 135 9.74 -12.98 -16.73
CA PRO A 135 9.30 -12.64 -15.39
C PRO A 135 9.16 -13.89 -14.50
N PRO A 136 9.33 -13.76 -13.17
CA PRO A 136 8.97 -14.80 -12.23
C PRO A 136 7.51 -15.21 -12.39
N GLU A 137 7.21 -16.47 -12.10
CA GLU A 137 5.86 -17.02 -12.26
C GLU A 137 4.85 -16.30 -11.34
N GLY A 138 3.67 -16.02 -11.87
CA GLY A 138 2.60 -15.35 -11.12
C GLY A 138 2.83 -13.85 -10.89
N LEU A 139 3.82 -13.23 -11.53
CA LEU A 139 3.95 -11.76 -11.53
C LEU A 139 2.69 -11.12 -12.12
N THR A 140 2.10 -10.18 -11.39
CA THR A 140 0.90 -9.42 -11.76
C THR A 140 0.73 -8.22 -10.81
N ASP A 141 -0.38 -7.51 -10.90
CA ASP A 141 -0.78 -6.46 -9.95
C ASP A 141 -0.73 -6.98 -8.50
N SER A 142 0.00 -6.26 -7.66
CA SER A 142 0.18 -6.58 -6.23
C SER A 142 -1.12 -6.80 -5.45
N LYS A 143 -2.23 -6.19 -5.89
CA LYS A 143 -3.57 -6.30 -5.27
C LYS A 143 -4.27 -7.62 -5.60
N LEU A 144 -3.88 -8.28 -6.70
CA LEU A 144 -4.39 -9.60 -7.08
C LEU A 144 -3.63 -10.74 -6.39
N LEU A 145 -2.62 -10.42 -5.58
CA LEU A 145 -1.81 -11.37 -4.85
C LEU A 145 -2.19 -11.40 -3.36
N THR A 146 -2.19 -12.59 -2.77
CA THR A 146 -2.25 -12.74 -1.31
C THR A 146 -0.99 -12.13 -0.67
N VAL A 147 -1.07 -11.77 0.61
CA VAL A 147 0.08 -11.22 1.36
C VAL A 147 1.29 -12.16 1.26
N LYS A 148 1.09 -13.45 1.56
CA LYS A 148 2.13 -14.47 1.48
C LYS A 148 2.77 -14.52 0.09
N ARG A 149 1.95 -14.64 -0.97
CA ARG A 149 2.48 -14.74 -2.34
C ARG A 149 3.21 -13.48 -2.76
N ARG A 150 2.70 -12.31 -2.35
CA ARG A 150 3.30 -11.02 -2.65
C ARG A 150 4.67 -10.86 -1.99
N THR A 151 4.82 -11.29 -0.74
CA THR A 151 6.11 -11.28 -0.02
C THR A 151 7.14 -12.22 -0.69
N GLU A 152 6.76 -13.47 -0.96
CA GLU A 152 7.62 -14.43 -1.68
C GLU A 152 8.06 -13.88 -3.05
N LEU A 153 7.13 -13.26 -3.78
CA LEU A 153 7.41 -12.68 -5.08
C LEU A 153 8.33 -11.46 -4.96
N ALA A 154 8.15 -10.61 -3.95
CA ALA A 154 9.05 -9.48 -3.71
C ALA A 154 10.49 -9.94 -3.44
N GLU A 155 10.68 -10.99 -2.64
CA GLU A 155 12.02 -11.57 -2.41
C GLU A 155 12.64 -12.07 -3.72
N ALA A 156 11.89 -12.82 -4.53
CA ALA A 156 12.35 -13.28 -5.84
C ALA A 156 12.67 -12.11 -6.79
N LEU A 157 11.91 -11.02 -6.72
CA LEU A 157 12.12 -9.84 -7.55
C LEU A 157 13.43 -9.10 -7.22
N HIS A 158 13.86 -9.04 -5.95
CA HIS A 158 15.09 -8.33 -5.56
C HIS A 158 16.33 -8.83 -6.31
N GLY A 159 16.45 -10.15 -6.51
CA GLY A 159 17.56 -10.74 -7.28
C GLY A 159 17.31 -10.81 -8.80
N TRP A 160 16.05 -10.70 -9.23
CA TRP A 160 15.66 -10.85 -10.62
C TRP A 160 15.73 -9.53 -11.42
N VAL A 161 15.28 -8.42 -10.82
CA VAL A 161 15.36 -7.10 -11.45
C VAL A 161 16.82 -6.68 -11.64
N SER A 162 17.13 -6.00 -12.74
CA SER A 162 18.47 -5.46 -12.97
C SER A 162 18.80 -4.30 -12.03
N ALA A 163 17.79 -3.50 -11.69
CA ALA A 163 17.87 -2.44 -10.69
C ALA A 163 16.45 -2.10 -10.22
N HIS A 164 16.32 -1.68 -8.98
CA HIS A 164 15.11 -1.02 -8.48
C HIS A 164 15.49 -0.02 -7.40
N ALA A 165 14.62 0.94 -7.17
CA ALA A 165 14.76 1.89 -6.09
C ALA A 165 13.38 2.38 -5.64
N LEU A 166 13.32 2.81 -4.38
CA LEU A 166 12.11 3.29 -3.73
C LEU A 166 12.28 4.76 -3.40
N GLY A 167 11.19 5.51 -3.56
CA GLY A 167 11.09 6.89 -3.13
C GLY A 167 9.81 7.08 -2.34
N HIS A 168 9.87 7.93 -1.34
CA HIS A 168 8.77 8.21 -0.44
C HIS A 168 8.49 9.71 -0.43
N ALA A 169 7.23 10.10 -0.26
CA ALA A 169 6.87 11.43 0.22
C ALA A 169 6.03 11.27 1.49
N SER A 170 6.44 11.93 2.57
CA SER A 170 5.86 11.81 3.91
C SER A 170 4.44 12.38 3.95
N SER A 171 3.69 12.11 5.04
CA SER A 171 2.39 12.75 5.28
C SER A 171 2.51 14.28 5.32
N GLU A 172 3.58 14.79 5.91
CA GLU A 172 3.89 16.23 5.97
C GLU A 172 4.14 16.81 4.58
N GLU A 173 4.98 16.18 3.77
CA GLU A 173 5.22 16.61 2.39
C GLU A 173 3.94 16.54 1.53
N ILE A 174 3.07 15.55 1.79
CA ILE A 174 1.76 15.45 1.15
C ILE A 174 0.86 16.61 1.56
N ASP A 175 0.86 16.98 2.84
CA ASP A 175 0.06 18.10 3.35
C ASP A 175 0.53 19.44 2.78
N GLU A 176 1.84 19.61 2.63
CA GLU A 176 2.47 20.84 2.09
C GLU A 176 2.28 20.96 0.57
N LEU A 177 2.64 19.90 -0.18
CA LEU A 177 2.71 19.94 -1.65
C LEU A 177 1.37 19.58 -2.31
N GLY A 178 0.54 18.81 -1.60
CA GLY A 178 -0.59 18.10 -2.18
C GLY A 178 -0.17 16.83 -2.93
N MET A 179 -1.16 15.95 -3.17
CA MET A 179 -0.91 14.58 -3.61
C MET A 179 -0.16 14.46 -4.95
N THR A 180 -0.48 15.26 -5.97
CA THR A 180 0.18 15.15 -7.29
C THR A 180 1.66 15.53 -7.20
N ALA A 181 1.99 16.62 -6.51
CA ALA A 181 3.37 17.07 -6.35
C ALA A 181 4.17 16.15 -5.41
N ALA A 182 3.55 15.64 -4.34
CA ALA A 182 4.17 14.64 -3.47
C ALA A 182 4.42 13.30 -4.20
N LEU A 183 3.50 12.86 -5.06
CA LEU A 183 3.68 11.67 -5.90
C LEU A 183 4.85 11.87 -6.87
N ARG A 184 4.93 13.04 -7.53
CA ARG A 184 6.06 13.41 -8.37
C ARG A 184 7.37 13.38 -7.57
N LEU A 185 7.40 13.97 -6.37
CA LEU A 185 8.58 13.99 -5.51
C LEU A 185 9.05 12.57 -5.15
N ALA A 186 8.13 11.70 -4.74
CA ALA A 186 8.43 10.30 -4.44
C ALA A 186 8.98 9.57 -5.68
N ALA A 187 8.41 9.79 -6.87
CA ALA A 187 8.89 9.18 -8.10
C ALA A 187 10.27 9.70 -8.53
N LEU A 188 10.55 10.99 -8.39
CA LEU A 188 11.86 11.56 -8.66
C LEU A 188 12.91 10.96 -7.73
N ARG A 189 12.62 10.84 -6.42
CA ARG A 189 13.50 10.16 -5.46
C ARG A 189 13.79 8.71 -5.86
N ALA A 190 12.76 7.97 -6.29
CA ALA A 190 12.93 6.60 -6.76
C ALA A 190 13.83 6.54 -8.01
N LEU A 191 13.59 7.42 -8.98
CA LEU A 191 14.36 7.47 -10.23
C LEU A 191 15.82 7.90 -10.03
N GLU A 192 16.07 8.86 -9.14
CA GLU A 192 17.41 9.38 -8.82
C GLU A 192 18.23 8.38 -8.00
N ALA A 193 17.57 7.52 -7.21
CA ALA A 193 18.23 6.47 -6.45
C ALA A 193 18.59 5.23 -7.30
N LEU A 194 18.16 5.14 -8.56
CA LEU A 194 18.60 4.08 -9.46
C LEU A 194 20.09 4.24 -9.80
N PRO A 195 20.87 3.15 -9.89
CA PRO A 195 22.30 3.22 -10.22
C PRO A 195 22.57 3.76 -11.63
N VAL A 196 21.58 3.67 -12.52
CA VAL A 196 21.65 4.20 -13.88
C VAL A 196 20.34 4.92 -14.16
N ARG A 197 20.44 6.18 -14.61
CA ARG A 197 19.28 6.98 -15.03
C ARG A 197 18.57 6.28 -16.20
N PRO A 198 17.26 5.99 -16.10
CA PRO A 198 16.49 5.43 -17.21
C PRO A 198 16.40 6.41 -18.39
N ASP A 199 16.45 5.89 -19.62
CA ASP A 199 16.22 6.68 -20.83
C ASP A 199 14.73 6.99 -21.02
N ALA A 200 13.87 6.05 -20.61
CA ALA A 200 12.42 6.17 -20.66
C ALA A 200 11.75 5.51 -19.45
N VAL A 201 10.56 6.00 -19.14
CA VAL A 201 9.76 5.59 -17.99
C VAL A 201 8.38 5.15 -18.43
N ILE A 202 7.89 4.03 -17.89
CA ILE A 202 6.50 3.59 -18.00
C ILE A 202 5.81 3.90 -16.67
N LEU A 203 4.78 4.75 -16.70
CA LEU A 203 3.94 5.05 -15.54
C LEU A 203 2.65 4.23 -15.59
N ASP A 204 2.24 3.65 -14.47
CA ASP A 204 0.86 3.18 -14.33
C ASP A 204 -0.14 4.34 -14.35
N GLY A 205 -1.28 4.13 -15.00
CA GLY A 205 -2.37 5.08 -15.10
C GLY A 205 -2.35 5.94 -16.35
N LYS A 206 -3.11 7.04 -16.32
CA LYS A 206 -3.38 7.90 -17.48
C LYS A 206 -2.68 9.26 -17.44
N HIS A 207 -2.10 9.62 -16.30
CA HIS A 207 -1.55 10.95 -16.07
C HIS A 207 -0.03 10.90 -16.05
N ASP A 208 0.61 11.78 -16.81
CA ASP A 208 2.03 12.03 -16.68
C ASP A 208 2.24 13.08 -15.60
N TYR A 209 2.69 12.64 -14.42
CA TYR A 209 3.05 13.52 -13.31
C TYR A 209 4.57 13.82 -13.24
N LEU A 210 5.38 13.23 -14.11
CA LEU A 210 6.84 13.42 -14.18
C LEU A 210 7.24 14.49 -15.20
N GLY A 211 6.57 14.57 -16.34
CA GLY A 211 6.86 15.55 -17.40
C GLY A 211 8.34 15.66 -17.77
N MET A 212 8.73 16.81 -18.31
CA MET A 212 10.13 17.06 -18.65
C MET A 212 11.04 17.03 -17.39
N PRO A 213 12.29 16.50 -17.50
CA PRO A 213 12.98 16.02 -18.70
C PRO A 213 12.81 14.51 -18.97
N TRP A 214 11.80 13.87 -18.40
CA TRP A 214 11.61 12.42 -18.52
C TRP A 214 10.83 12.06 -19.77
N GLN A 215 11.27 11.03 -20.49
CA GLN A 215 10.49 10.44 -21.57
C GLN A 215 9.49 9.45 -21.00
N VAL A 216 8.23 9.86 -20.91
CA VAL A 216 7.19 9.11 -20.20
C VAL A 216 6.23 8.43 -21.17
N ARG A 217 5.91 7.17 -20.87
CA ARG A 217 4.78 6.44 -21.45
C ARG A 217 3.80 6.06 -20.35
N THR A 218 2.61 6.62 -20.38
CA THR A 218 1.52 6.20 -19.49
C THR A 218 0.83 4.94 -20.03
N VAL A 219 0.48 4.02 -19.13
CA VAL A 219 -0.26 2.80 -19.46
C VAL A 219 -1.32 2.57 -18.39
N ILE A 220 -2.60 2.61 -18.79
CA ILE A 220 -3.71 2.26 -17.90
C ILE A 220 -3.61 0.78 -17.54
N LYS A 221 -3.59 0.47 -16.23
CA LYS A 221 -3.37 -0.90 -15.72
C LYS A 221 -2.02 -1.46 -16.22
N GLY A 222 -0.99 -0.62 -16.14
CA GLY A 222 0.39 -0.96 -16.44
C GLY A 222 0.88 -2.09 -15.55
N ASP A 223 0.48 -2.10 -14.29
CA ASP A 223 0.75 -3.16 -13.31
C ASP A 223 0.22 -4.56 -13.72
N GLN A 224 -0.81 -4.62 -14.55
CA GLN A 224 -1.35 -5.88 -15.09
C GLN A 224 -0.78 -6.25 -16.47
N SER A 225 -0.19 -5.29 -17.19
CA SER A 225 0.14 -5.45 -18.61
C SER A 225 1.63 -5.34 -18.94
N CYS A 226 2.39 -4.60 -18.14
CA CYS A 226 3.81 -4.30 -18.32
C CYS A 226 4.61 -4.96 -17.21
N VAL A 227 5.61 -5.77 -17.57
CA VAL A 227 6.39 -6.54 -16.61
C VAL A 227 7.16 -5.65 -15.64
N SER A 228 7.71 -4.53 -16.13
CA SER A 228 8.46 -3.59 -15.29
C SER A 228 7.57 -2.87 -14.27
N VAL A 229 6.36 -2.48 -14.66
CA VAL A 229 5.38 -1.83 -13.77
C VAL A 229 4.81 -2.84 -12.76
N ALA A 230 4.53 -4.07 -13.18
CA ALA A 230 4.11 -5.14 -12.28
C ALA A 230 5.17 -5.45 -11.20
N ALA A 231 6.45 -5.46 -11.58
CA ALA A 231 7.54 -5.62 -10.61
C ALA A 231 7.60 -4.45 -9.63
N ALA A 232 7.46 -3.21 -10.12
CA ALA A 232 7.43 -2.02 -9.29
C ALA A 232 6.24 -2.03 -8.31
N SER A 233 5.05 -2.45 -8.74
CA SER A 233 3.85 -2.50 -7.89
C SER A 233 4.03 -3.43 -6.69
N VAL A 234 4.57 -4.63 -6.93
CA VAL A 234 4.83 -5.62 -5.88
C VAL A 234 5.87 -5.10 -4.89
N LEU A 235 7.01 -4.58 -5.38
CA LEU A 235 8.08 -4.07 -4.53
C LEU A 235 7.62 -2.85 -3.70
N ALA A 236 6.90 -1.92 -4.32
CA ALA A 236 6.32 -0.76 -3.63
C ALA A 236 5.34 -1.17 -2.53
N LYS A 237 4.46 -2.15 -2.82
CA LYS A 237 3.44 -2.61 -1.88
C LYS A 237 4.05 -3.28 -0.67
N VAL A 238 4.96 -4.23 -0.88
CA VAL A 238 5.62 -4.95 0.23
C VAL A 238 6.41 -3.98 1.10
N ARG A 239 7.18 -3.07 0.49
CA ARG A 239 7.94 -2.09 1.25
C ARG A 239 7.04 -1.18 2.06
N ARG A 240 5.99 -0.62 1.44
CA ARG A 240 5.11 0.32 2.14
C ARG A 240 4.34 -0.36 3.26
N ASP A 241 3.86 -1.59 3.06
CA ASP A 241 3.17 -2.34 4.11
C ASP A 241 4.08 -2.59 5.31
N ALA A 242 5.35 -2.96 5.08
CA ALA A 242 6.35 -3.12 6.14
C ALA A 242 6.57 -1.80 6.91
N LEU A 243 6.74 -0.67 6.20
CA LEU A 243 6.87 0.65 6.84
C LEU A 243 5.64 1.00 7.70
N MET A 244 4.43 0.70 7.24
CA MET A 244 3.23 0.97 8.02
C MET A 244 3.10 0.04 9.23
N ALA A 245 3.56 -1.21 9.13
CA ALA A 245 3.61 -2.13 10.25
C ALA A 245 4.61 -1.66 11.32
N GLU A 246 5.78 -1.18 10.91
CA GLU A 246 6.78 -0.58 11.80
C GLU A 246 6.20 0.65 12.54
N LEU A 247 5.52 1.55 11.83
CA LEU A 247 4.82 2.70 12.43
C LEU A 247 3.71 2.28 13.40
N GLY A 248 3.09 1.13 13.16
CA GLY A 248 2.02 0.59 14.01
C GLY A 248 2.48 0.18 15.40
N ALA A 249 3.77 -0.11 15.60
CA ALA A 249 4.30 -0.55 16.89
C ALA A 249 4.12 0.51 17.99
N ASP A 250 4.33 1.78 17.66
CA ASP A 250 4.17 2.92 18.58
C ASP A 250 2.74 3.50 18.60
N HIS A 251 1.88 3.00 17.71
CA HIS A 251 0.52 3.49 17.46
C HIS A 251 -0.48 2.33 17.32
N SER A 252 -0.42 1.38 18.25
CA SER A 252 -1.16 0.11 18.18
C SER A 252 -2.66 0.30 18.02
N ASP A 253 -3.24 1.36 18.60
CA ASP A 253 -4.68 1.66 18.51
C ASP A 253 -5.16 1.87 17.06
N PHE A 254 -4.27 2.31 16.16
CA PHE A 254 -4.59 2.60 14.76
C PHE A 254 -4.45 1.39 13.84
N CYS A 255 -3.84 0.30 14.31
CA CYS A 255 -3.69 -0.96 13.57
C CYS A 255 -3.12 -0.79 12.17
N PHE A 256 -2.06 0.03 12.05
CA PHE A 256 -1.41 0.30 10.76
C PHE A 256 -0.78 -0.93 10.11
N ALA A 257 -0.42 -1.95 10.89
CA ALA A 257 0.04 -3.23 10.36
C ALA A 257 -1.04 -3.91 9.49
N ASP A 258 -2.32 -3.79 9.86
CA ASP A 258 -3.42 -4.45 9.16
C ASP A 258 -4.00 -3.59 8.03
N ASN A 259 -4.21 -2.29 8.32
CA ASN A 259 -4.88 -1.40 7.37
C ASN A 259 -3.91 -0.56 6.52
N ALA A 260 -2.60 -0.62 6.77
CA ALA A 260 -1.58 0.13 6.05
C ALA A 260 -1.85 1.65 5.96
N GLY A 261 -2.53 2.21 6.97
CA GLY A 261 -2.92 3.62 7.03
C GLY A 261 -4.15 3.97 6.20
N TYR A 262 -4.82 3.00 5.57
CA TYR A 262 -6.07 3.22 4.85
C TYR A 262 -7.26 3.35 5.81
N PRO A 263 -8.37 3.99 5.37
CA PRO A 263 -9.57 4.10 6.18
C PRO A 263 -10.12 2.71 6.51
N SER A 264 -10.32 2.45 7.80
CA SER A 264 -10.97 1.24 8.31
C SER A 264 -11.85 1.61 9.51
N PRO A 265 -12.80 0.76 9.92
CA PRO A 265 -13.59 1.01 11.13
C PRO A 265 -12.69 1.27 12.36
N VAL A 266 -11.68 0.43 12.58
CA VAL A 266 -10.72 0.56 13.68
C VAL A 266 -9.97 1.90 13.61
N HIS A 267 -9.45 2.25 12.43
CA HIS A 267 -8.71 3.50 12.22
C HIS A 267 -9.60 4.74 12.48
N LYS A 268 -10.86 4.71 12.05
CA LYS A 268 -11.83 5.80 12.33
C LYS A 268 -12.11 5.94 13.82
N THR A 269 -12.35 4.82 14.51
CA THR A 269 -12.60 4.81 15.96
C THR A 269 -11.39 5.34 16.74
N ALA A 270 -10.18 4.90 16.39
CA ALA A 270 -8.95 5.37 17.00
C ALA A 270 -8.74 6.88 16.80
N LEU A 271 -8.99 7.38 15.59
CA LEU A 271 -8.94 8.82 15.27
C LEU A 271 -9.92 9.64 16.11
N GLN A 272 -11.14 9.15 16.32
CA GLN A 272 -12.14 9.83 17.16
C GLN A 272 -11.69 9.88 18.62
N ALA A 273 -11.20 8.76 19.16
CA ALA A 273 -10.82 8.62 20.55
C ALA A 273 -9.53 9.37 20.92
N PHE A 274 -8.47 9.19 20.11
CA PHE A 274 -7.10 9.59 20.42
C PHE A 274 -6.60 10.79 19.60
N GLY A 275 -7.30 11.15 18.53
CA GLY A 275 -6.88 12.18 17.59
C GLY A 275 -5.83 11.67 16.59
N PRO A 276 -5.46 12.51 15.61
CA PRO A 276 -4.50 12.11 14.58
C PRO A 276 -3.04 12.18 15.12
N THR A 277 -2.21 11.25 14.64
CA THR A 277 -0.75 11.20 14.91
C THR A 277 0.03 12.04 13.90
N PRO A 278 1.34 12.32 14.11
CA PRO A 278 2.18 13.02 13.13
C PRO A 278 2.25 12.35 11.73
N TYR A 279 1.90 11.06 11.64
CA TYR A 279 1.87 10.33 10.38
C TYR A 279 0.57 10.51 9.60
N HIS A 280 -0.45 11.14 10.17
CA HIS A 280 -1.71 11.42 9.47
C HIS A 280 -1.57 12.62 8.53
N ARG A 281 -2.32 12.58 7.43
CA ARG A 281 -2.39 13.66 6.43
C ARG A 281 -3.41 14.69 6.88
N MET A 282 -2.96 15.68 7.62
CA MET A 282 -3.79 16.66 8.31
C MET A 282 -4.49 17.65 7.36
N SER A 283 -4.10 17.70 6.09
CA SER A 283 -4.76 18.54 5.07
C SER A 283 -6.03 17.90 4.47
N TRP A 284 -6.30 16.64 4.80
CA TRP A 284 -7.33 15.85 4.14
C TRP A 284 -8.72 16.04 4.73
N ALA A 285 -9.74 15.77 3.92
CA ALA A 285 -11.14 15.95 4.29
C ALA A 285 -11.60 15.09 5.48
N PHE A 286 -10.91 14.00 5.83
CA PHE A 286 -11.30 13.20 7.00
C PHE A 286 -11.15 13.97 8.31
N MET A 287 -10.29 14.99 8.35
CA MET A 287 -10.16 15.88 9.51
C MET A 287 -11.43 16.70 9.77
N ASP A 288 -12.25 16.96 8.74
CA ASP A 288 -13.53 17.66 8.89
C ASP A 288 -14.57 16.82 9.65
N ALA A 289 -14.41 15.50 9.64
CA ALA A 289 -15.25 14.57 10.40
C ALA A 289 -14.76 14.36 11.85
N LEU A 290 -13.78 15.14 12.31
CA LEU A 290 -13.20 15.05 13.65
C LEU A 290 -13.28 16.40 14.39
N PRO A 291 -14.48 16.86 14.84
CA PRO A 291 -14.66 18.20 15.42
C PRO A 291 -13.73 18.51 16.60
N ARG A 292 -13.49 17.52 17.48
CA ARG A 292 -12.57 17.65 18.62
C ARG A 292 -11.13 17.98 18.21
N TRP A 293 -10.71 17.52 17.04
CA TRP A 293 -9.33 17.58 16.54
C TRP A 293 -9.17 18.55 15.37
N GLN A 294 -10.21 19.30 15.02
CA GLN A 294 -10.24 20.16 13.85
C GLN A 294 -9.16 21.26 13.89
N HIS A 295 -8.77 21.70 15.09
CA HIS A 295 -7.68 22.67 15.30
C HIS A 295 -6.30 22.17 14.82
N LEU A 296 -6.14 20.87 14.55
CA LEU A 296 -4.92 20.28 13.98
C LEU A 296 -4.94 20.23 12.44
N LYS A 297 -6.07 20.55 11.80
CA LYS A 297 -6.20 20.49 10.35
C LYS A 297 -5.24 21.48 9.70
N ARG A 298 -4.44 21.00 8.74
CA ARG A 298 -3.56 21.85 7.93
C ARG A 298 -4.33 22.40 6.73
N THR A 299 -4.23 23.70 6.50
CA THR A 299 -4.74 24.33 5.27
C THR A 299 -3.56 24.51 4.32
N ARG A 300 -3.67 23.99 3.11
CA ARG A 300 -2.65 24.23 2.09
C ARG A 300 -2.78 25.66 1.58
N ALA A 301 -1.73 26.45 1.70
CA ALA A 301 -1.65 27.72 0.99
C ALA A 301 -1.67 27.43 -0.52
N LEU A 302 -2.61 28.03 -1.24
CA LEU A 302 -2.51 28.05 -2.70
C LEU A 302 -1.26 28.87 -3.04
N PRO A 303 -0.41 28.44 -3.98
CA PRO A 303 0.67 29.31 -4.44
C PRO A 303 0.04 30.62 -4.91
N ASP A 304 0.59 31.76 -4.48
CA ASP A 304 0.15 33.07 -4.93
C ASP A 304 0.06 33.08 -6.46
N GLU A 305 -1.04 33.58 -7.00
CA GLU A 305 -1.23 33.75 -8.45
C GLU A 305 -0.33 34.87 -9.01
N GLU A 306 0.97 34.79 -8.77
CA GLU A 306 1.98 35.62 -9.42
C GLU A 306 2.92 34.72 -10.22
N THR A 307 2.40 34.15 -11.29
CA THR A 307 3.24 33.72 -12.42
C THR A 307 2.53 34.17 -13.69
N PRO A 308 2.99 35.24 -14.37
CA PRO A 308 2.39 35.63 -15.63
C PRO A 308 2.54 34.50 -16.65
N PRO A 309 1.54 34.28 -17.52
CA PRO A 309 1.59 33.19 -18.50
C PRO A 309 2.82 33.32 -19.39
N ALA A 310 3.46 32.18 -19.65
CA ALA A 310 4.61 32.02 -20.53
C ALA A 310 4.21 32.17 -22.02
N GLU A 311 3.62 33.30 -22.37
CA GLU A 311 3.34 33.73 -23.75
C GLU A 311 3.95 35.11 -23.99
N GLN A 312 5.28 35.18 -23.94
CA GLN A 312 6.07 36.16 -24.69
C GLN A 312 7.56 35.85 -24.51
N MET A 313 8.08 34.94 -25.34
CA MET A 313 9.44 35.00 -25.86
C MET A 313 9.41 34.37 -27.25
N GLY A 314 8.90 35.17 -28.19
CA GLY A 314 9.25 35.02 -29.59
C GLY A 314 10.60 35.70 -29.87
N PHE A 315 11.32 35.13 -30.85
CA PHE A 315 12.57 35.60 -31.47
C PHE A 315 13.82 35.46 -30.56
N PHE A 316 14.88 34.71 -30.91
CA PHE A 316 15.53 34.48 -32.21
C PHE A 316 16.05 33.04 -32.35
#